data_AF-A0AAD8E9I6-F1
#
_entry.id   AF-A0AAD8E9I6-F1
#
_cell.length_a   1.000
_cell.length_b   1.000
_cell.length_c   1.000
_cell.angle_alpha   90.00
_cell.angle_beta   90.00
_cell.angle_gamma   90.00
#
_symmetry.space_group_name_H-M   'P 1'
#
loop_
_entity.id
_entity.type
_entity.pdbx_description
1 polymer ?
#
loop_
_entity_poly.entity_id
_entity_poly.type
_entity_poly.pdbx_seq_one_letter_code
_entity_poly.pdbx_strand_id
1 'polypeptide(L)'
;VDAREHEFRSAERWSDENVFANRAYFMPDKQPAELGVDNIRKDDAGIYRCRVDFKVAQTRNSKVNLTVIEIEPTPSFNKSNNLTAISGENSWEEDCGMCN
;
A
#
# COMPACT_ATOMS: atom_id res chain seq x y z
N VAL A 1 -9.51 5.06 29.92
CA VAL A 1 -10.34 6.27 30.12
C VAL A 1 -10.43 7.07 28.83
N ASP A 2 -11.62 7.56 28.48
CA ASP A 2 -11.93 8.21 27.20
C ASP A 2 -11.36 9.64 27.12
N ALA A 3 -10.80 10.00 25.97
CA ALA A 3 -10.22 11.32 25.69
C ALA A 3 -11.22 12.48 25.78
N ARG A 4 -12.52 12.21 25.77
CA ARG A 4 -13.55 13.23 25.95
C ARG A 4 -13.54 13.77 27.37
N GLU A 5 -13.23 12.96 28.38
CA GLU A 5 -13.35 13.32 29.79
C GLU A 5 -12.04 13.87 30.40
N HIS A 6 -10.91 13.60 29.75
CA HIS A 6 -9.57 13.95 30.24
C HIS A 6 -8.69 14.57 29.14
N GLU A 7 -7.48 14.96 29.49
CA GLU A 7 -6.52 15.43 28.49
C GLU A 7 -6.22 14.35 27.45
N PHE A 8 -6.25 14.74 26.18
CA PHE A 8 -6.05 13.87 25.03
C PHE A 8 -4.80 12.98 25.12
N ARG A 9 -3.72 13.48 25.75
CA ARG A 9 -2.46 12.76 25.94
C ARG A 9 -2.54 11.61 26.94
N SER A 10 -3.44 11.73 27.91
CA SER A 10 -3.66 10.75 28.99
C SER A 10 -4.72 9.71 28.66
N ALA A 11 -5.40 9.86 27.51
CA ALA A 11 -6.39 8.92 27.05
C ALA A 11 -5.77 7.54 26.77
N GLU A 12 -6.56 6.51 27.03
CA GLU A 12 -6.17 5.12 26.80
C GLU A 12 -5.99 4.86 25.30
N ARG A 13 -4.87 4.20 24.96
CA ARG A 13 -4.54 3.81 23.58
C ARG A 13 -4.80 2.32 23.44
N TRP A 14 -5.57 1.96 22.43
CA TRP A 14 -5.94 0.56 22.15
C TRP A 14 -5.82 0.28 20.66
N SER A 15 -5.50 -0.97 20.35
CA SER A 15 -5.44 -1.54 19.01
C SER A 15 -6.04 -2.94 19.06
N ASP A 16 -6.76 -3.34 18.00
CA ASP A 16 -7.37 -4.66 17.92
C ASP A 16 -6.31 -5.74 17.68
N GLU A 17 -6.27 -6.75 18.55
CA GLU A 17 -5.33 -7.89 18.51
C GLU A 17 -5.36 -8.64 17.18
N ASN A 18 -6.53 -8.72 16.54
CA ASN A 18 -6.70 -9.49 15.30
C ASN A 18 -6.32 -8.71 14.04
N VAL A 19 -6.24 -7.37 14.14
CA VAL A 19 -5.97 -6.50 12.98
C VAL A 19 -4.51 -6.06 12.99
N PHE A 20 -4.14 -5.25 13.98
CA PHE A 20 -2.79 -4.70 14.08
C PHE A 20 -2.05 -5.16 15.33
N ALA A 21 -2.75 -5.66 16.36
CA ALA A 21 -2.18 -5.94 17.67
C ALA A 21 -1.28 -4.77 18.12
N ASN A 22 -0.03 -5.05 18.46
CA ASN A 22 0.94 -4.05 18.90
C ASN A 22 1.65 -3.29 17.76
N ARG A 23 1.26 -3.51 16.50
CA ARG A 23 1.89 -2.86 15.33
C ARG A 23 1.34 -1.47 15.03
N ALA A 24 0.17 -1.12 15.57
CA ALA A 24 -0.46 0.17 15.32
C ALA A 24 -0.40 1.07 16.55
N TYR A 25 -0.06 2.34 16.32
CA TYR A 25 0.05 3.34 17.37
C TYR A 25 -0.43 4.70 16.85
N PHE A 26 -1.14 5.41 17.71
CA PHE A 26 -1.71 6.71 17.39
C PHE A 26 -0.75 7.84 17.79
N MET A 27 -0.47 8.75 16.85
CA MET A 27 0.44 9.88 17.02
C MET A 27 -0.36 11.20 17.17
N PRO A 28 -0.74 11.58 18.41
CA PRO A 28 -1.60 12.73 18.65
C PRO A 28 -0.92 14.09 18.40
N ASP A 29 0.41 14.14 18.46
CA ASP A 29 1.18 15.38 18.33
C ASP A 29 1.45 15.79 16.86
N LYS A 30 1.09 14.92 15.89
CA LYS A 30 1.14 15.25 14.46
C LYS A 30 -0.03 16.16 14.07
N GLN A 31 0.18 17.01 13.05
CA GLN A 31 -0.87 17.89 12.52
C GLN A 31 -1.00 17.68 11.00
N PRO A 32 -2.05 16.97 10.54
CA PRO A 32 -3.12 16.32 11.33
C PRO A 32 -2.60 15.12 12.14
N ALA A 33 -3.37 14.64 13.12
CA ALA A 33 -3.01 13.45 13.88
C ALA A 33 -2.95 12.22 12.96
N GLU A 34 -1.98 11.34 13.21
CA GLU A 34 -1.66 10.22 12.30
C GLU A 34 -1.77 8.87 13.03
N LEU A 35 -2.11 7.83 12.26
CA LEU A 35 -2.01 6.43 12.68
C LEU A 35 -0.74 5.84 12.06
N GLY A 36 0.23 5.47 12.90
CA GLY A 36 1.41 4.71 12.49
C GLY A 36 1.12 3.22 12.53
N VAL A 37 1.59 2.49 11.51
CA VAL A 37 1.51 1.02 11.46
C VAL A 37 2.87 0.47 11.04
N ASP A 38 3.44 -0.37 11.88
CA ASP A 38 4.72 -1.02 11.61
C ASP A 38 4.55 -2.38 10.90
N ASN A 39 5.56 -2.75 10.12
CA ASN A 39 5.63 -4.04 9.40
C ASN A 39 4.34 -4.35 8.60
N ILE A 40 4.02 -3.47 7.66
CA ILE A 40 2.84 -3.57 6.80
C ILE A 40 2.82 -4.87 6.00
N ARG A 41 1.64 -5.49 5.95
CA ARG A 41 1.37 -6.75 5.25
C ARG A 41 0.35 -6.54 4.13
N LYS A 42 0.34 -7.45 3.15
CA LYS A 42 -0.64 -7.43 2.05
C LYS A 42 -2.09 -7.44 2.55
N ASP A 43 -2.36 -8.18 3.62
CA ASP A 43 -3.69 -8.28 4.23
C ASP A 43 -4.12 -7.01 4.98
N ASP A 44 -3.19 -6.07 5.22
CA ASP A 44 -3.51 -4.76 5.78
C ASP A 44 -4.11 -3.82 4.70
N ALA A 45 -4.13 -4.19 3.42
CA ALA A 45 -4.72 -3.38 2.37
C ALA A 45 -6.25 -3.30 2.50
N GLY A 46 -6.82 -2.10 2.42
CA GLY A 46 -8.27 -1.91 2.53
C GLY A 46 -8.72 -0.49 2.82
N ILE A 47 -10.04 -0.31 2.94
CA ILE A 47 -10.65 0.98 3.29
C ILE A 47 -10.83 1.06 4.81
N TYR A 48 -10.12 1.99 5.43
CA TYR A 48 -10.20 2.29 6.86
C TYR A 48 -11.15 3.46 7.12
N ARG A 49 -11.76 3.46 8.31
CA ARG A 49 -12.64 4.53 8.78
C ARG A 49 -12.04 5.20 10.00
N CYS A 50 -11.68 6.47 9.88
CA CYS A 50 -11.35 7.29 11.04
C CYS A 50 -12.64 7.91 11.58
N ARG A 51 -12.89 7.72 12.88
CA ARG A 51 -14.06 8.22 13.60
C ARG A 51 -13.59 9.12 14.73
N VAL A 52 -14.08 10.35 14.77
CA VAL A 52 -13.83 11.29 15.86
C VAL A 52 -15.16 11.69 16.47
N ASP A 53 -15.40 11.28 17.70
CA ASP A 53 -16.59 11.64 18.47
C ASP A 53 -16.30 12.88 19.31
N PHE A 54 -17.16 13.90 19.21
CA PHE A 54 -17.08 15.11 20.02
C PHE A 54 -18.14 15.09 21.11
N LYS A 55 -17.89 15.81 22.22
CA LYS A 55 -18.87 15.94 23.31
C LYS A 55 -20.16 16.65 22.89
N VAL A 56 -20.04 17.66 22.03
CA VAL A 56 -21.16 18.55 21.66
C VAL A 56 -21.42 18.55 20.16
N ALA A 57 -20.37 18.46 19.34
CA ALA A 57 -20.49 18.46 17.88
C ALA A 57 -20.79 17.05 17.33
N GLN A 58 -21.24 16.99 16.07
CA GLN A 58 -21.47 15.73 15.37
C GLN A 58 -20.16 14.96 15.17
N THR A 59 -20.24 13.63 15.28
CA THR A 59 -19.14 12.70 14.93
C THR A 59 -18.66 12.96 13.51
N ARG A 60 -17.35 13.15 13.37
CA ARG A 60 -16.71 13.24 12.05
C ARG A 60 -16.20 11.87 11.63
N ASN A 61 -16.44 11.54 10.37
CA ASN A 61 -15.98 10.29 9.77
C ASN A 61 -15.23 10.59 8.49
N SER A 62 -14.08 9.97 8.32
CA SER A 62 -13.34 9.98 7.06
C SER A 62 -13.00 8.54 6.66
N LYS A 63 -12.89 8.32 5.35
CA LYS A 63 -12.45 7.05 4.78
C LYS A 63 -11.05 7.24 4.20
N VAL A 64 -10.17 6.30 4.49
CA VAL A 64 -8.79 6.28 3.99
C VAL A 64 -8.58 4.95 3.28
N ASN A 65 -8.09 4.98 2.05
CA ASN A 65 -7.76 3.77 1.32
C ASN A 65 -6.27 3.46 1.49
N LEU A 66 -5.96 2.32 2.11
CA LEU A 66 -4.59 1.83 2.27
C LEU A 66 -4.30 0.81 1.16
N THR A 67 -3.42 1.20 0.23
CA THR A 67 -2.90 0.31 -0.81
C THR A 67 -1.51 -0.15 -0.41
N VAL A 68 -1.30 -1.46 -0.33
CA VAL A 68 0.01 -2.05 -0.05
C VAL A 68 0.63 -2.50 -1.37
N ILE A 69 1.82 -1.95 -1.67
CA ILE A 69 2.56 -2.27 -2.89
C ILE A 69 3.73 -3.18 -2.49
N GLU A 70 3.69 -4.41 -2.97
CA GLU A 70 4.78 -5.37 -2.82
C GLU A 70 5.59 -5.41 -4.12
N ILE A 71 6.91 -5.15 -4.01
CA ILE A 71 7.83 -5.26 -5.14
C ILE A 71 8.40 -6.67 -5.10
N GLU A 72 7.94 -7.51 -6.02
CA GLU A 72 8.61 -8.79 -6.25
C GLU A 72 10.03 -8.52 -6.79
N PRO A 73 11.06 -9.25 -6.31
CA PRO A 73 12.39 -9.13 -6.87
C PRO A 73 12.33 -9.49 -8.35
N THR A 74 12.91 -8.64 -9.20
CA THR A 74 13.01 -8.94 -10.63
C THR A 74 13.72 -10.28 -10.81
N PRO A 75 13.19 -11.18 -11.67
CA PRO A 75 13.90 -12.42 -11.97
C PRO A 75 15.25 -12.03 -12.57
N SER A 76 16.34 -12.50 -11.95
CA SER A 76 17.68 -12.33 -12.47
C SER A 76 17.78 -13.10 -13.78
N PHE A 77 17.64 -12.40 -14.91
CA PHE A 77 17.95 -12.97 -16.22
C PHE A 77 19.43 -13.31 -16.24
N ASN A 78 19.74 -14.61 -16.16
CA ASN A 78 21.08 -15.10 -16.42
C ASN A 78 21.35 -14.89 -17.91
N LYS A 79 22.06 -13.80 -18.24
CA LYS A 79 22.53 -13.54 -19.60
C LYS A 79 23.52 -14.65 -19.96
N SER A 80 23.06 -15.65 -20.72
CA SER A 80 23.95 -16.65 -21.30
C SER A 80 24.99 -15.91 -22.15
N ASN A 81 26.27 -16.23 -21.96
CA ASN A 81 27.33 -15.72 -22.83
C ASN A 81 27.29 -16.34 -24.23
N ASN A 82 26.45 -17.36 -24.43
CA ASN A 82 26.22 -18.02 -25.71
C ASN A 82 24.80 -17.71 -26.16
N LEU A 83 24.61 -16.53 -26.74
CA LEU A 83 23.37 -16.16 -27.42
C LEU A 83 23.46 -16.62 -28.88
N THR A 84 22.69 -17.65 -29.23
CA THR A 84 22.51 -18.04 -30.64
C THR A 84 21.30 -17.26 -31.16
N ALA A 85 21.56 -16.26 -32.00
CA ALA A 85 20.49 -15.58 -32.73
C ALA A 85 20.09 -16.46 -33.91
N ILE A 86 18.90 -17.05 -33.85
CA ILE A 86 18.29 -17.69 -35.02
C ILE A 86 17.56 -16.57 -35.75
N SER A 87 18.10 -16.13 -36.90
CA SER A 87 17.29 -15.40 -37.86
C SER A 87 16.16 -16.35 -38.27
N GLY A 88 14.94 -16.09 -37.80
CA GLY A 88 13.79 -16.86 -38.27
C GLY A 88 13.74 -16.77 -39.78
N GLU A 89 13.66 -17.91 -40.46
CA GLU A 89 13.38 -17.96 -41.89
C GLU A 89 12.07 -17.21 -42.14
N ASN A 90 12.19 -16.00 -42.67
CA ASN A 90 11.09 -15.21 -43.15
C ASN A 90 10.48 -15.95 -44.34
N SER A 91 9.38 -16.68 -44.11
CA SER A 91 8.46 -17.19 -45.14
C SER A 91 7.72 -16.05 -45.86
N TRP A 92 8.42 -14.99 -46.28
CA TRP A 92 7.89 -13.85 -47.02
C TRP A 92 8.99 -13.28 -47.92
N GLU A 93 9.46 -14.07 -48.88
CA GLU A 93 10.39 -13.60 -49.90
C GLU A 93 9.94 -14.10 -51.27
N GLU A 94 8.86 -13.54 -51.81
CA GLU A 94 8.55 -13.66 -53.25
C GLU A 94 7.97 -12.42 -53.95
N ASP A 95 7.66 -11.28 -53.30
CA ASP A 95 7.11 -10.12 -54.02
C ASP A 95 7.89 -8.80 -53.80
N CYS A 96 9.09 -8.72 -54.38
CA CYS A 96 9.65 -7.43 -54.80
C CYS A 96 9.80 -7.40 -56.33
N GLY A 97 8.65 -7.51 -57.02
CA GLY A 97 8.52 -7.20 -58.43
C GLY A 97 8.54 -5.68 -58.67
N MET A 98 9.61 -5.23 -59.33
CA MET A 98 9.73 -4.06 -60.22
C MET A 98 8.83 -2.84 -59.93
N CYS A 99 9.40 -1.80 -59.32
CA CYS A 99 8.94 -0.45 -59.56
C CYS A 99 9.70 0.13 -60.76
N ASN A 100 8.96 0.38 -61.85
CA ASN A 100 9.36 1.25 -62.96
C ASN A 100 9.05 2.70 -62.61
#